data_AF-A0A2G9TKA0-F1
#
_entry.id   AF-A0A2G9TKA0-F1
#
_cell.length_a   1.000
_cell.length_b   1.000
_cell.length_c   1.000
_cell.angle_alpha   90.00
_cell.angle_beta   90.00
_cell.angle_gamma   90.00
#
_symmetry.space_group_name_H-M   'P 1'
#
loop_
_entity.id
_entity.type
_entity.pdbx_description
1 polymer ?
#
loop_
_entity_poly.entity_id
_entity_poly.type
_entity_poly.pdbx_seq_one_letter_code
_entity_poly.pdbx_strand_id
1 'polypeptide(L)' 'MNRENDLALQMNRIAKAHIKWNVHRIHIVHMLEPVLAVVKECNDDIDDETIQAWTTLYLIIADLIEIYRNKK' A
#
# COMPACT_ATOMS: atom_id res chain seq x y z
N MET A 1 2.11 21.84 -9.87
CA MET A 1 1.33 21.20 -10.95
C MET A 1 1.92 19.88 -11.47
N ASN A 2 3.25 19.67 -11.50
CA ASN A 2 3.82 18.41 -12.04
C ASN A 2 3.80 17.20 -11.07
N ARG A 3 4.14 17.42 -9.77
CA ARG A 3 4.31 16.32 -8.81
C ARG A 3 3.04 15.53 -8.48
N GLU A 4 1.89 16.21 -8.42
CA GLU A 4 0.59 15.56 -8.14
C GLU A 4 0.14 14.68 -9.30
N ASN A 5 0.34 15.16 -10.54
CA ASN A 5 0.06 14.39 -11.75
C ASN A 5 0.98 13.17 -11.86
N ASP A 6 2.26 13.34 -11.53
CA ASP A 6 3.23 12.24 -11.51
C ASP A 6 2.85 11.20 -10.44
N LEU A 7 2.45 11.64 -9.24
CA LEU A 7 1.98 10.76 -8.18
C LEU A 7 0.74 9.97 -8.62
N ALA A 8 -0.25 10.65 -9.21
CA ALA A 8 -1.45 10.01 -9.73
C ALA A 8 -1.13 8.97 -10.83
N LEU A 9 -0.17 9.26 -11.71
CA LEU A 9 0.29 8.34 -12.73
C LEU A 9 0.94 7.08 -12.12
N GLN A 10 1.77 7.25 -11.09
CA GLN A 10 2.40 6.12 -10.41
C GLN A 10 1.38 5.28 -9.65
N MET A 11 0.42 5.92 -8.96
CA MET A 11 -0.68 5.21 -8.30
C MET A 11 -1.51 4.40 -9.30
N ASN A 12 -1.81 4.96 -10.47
CA ASN A 12 -2.50 4.25 -11.56
C ASN A 12 -1.71 3.02 -12.03
N ARG A 13 -0.39 3.16 -12.21
CA ARG A 13 0.50 2.06 -12.62
C ARG A 13 0.54 0.94 -11.58
N ILE A 14 0.70 1.29 -10.30
CA ILE A 14 0.67 0.34 -9.18
C ILE A 14 -0.64 -0.42 -9.18
N ALA A 15 -1.78 0.28 -9.23
CA ALA A 15 -3.09 -0.36 -9.20
C ALA A 15 -3.30 -1.31 -10.39
N LYS A 16 -3.01 -0.87 -11.62
CA LYS A 16 -3.15 -1.70 -12.82
C LYS A 16 -2.27 -2.94 -12.78
N ALA A 17 -1.04 -2.83 -12.31
CA ALA A 17 -0.15 -3.98 -12.17
C ALA A 17 -0.74 -5.01 -11.19
N HIS A 18 -1.16 -4.57 -10.01
CA HIS A 18 -1.77 -5.45 -9.00
C HIS A 18 -3.07 -6.09 -9.51
N ILE A 19 -3.93 -5.34 -10.20
CA ILE A 19 -5.16 -5.87 -10.82
C ILE A 19 -4.83 -6.92 -11.89
N LYS A 20 -3.85 -6.65 -12.76
CA LYS A 20 -3.40 -7.59 -13.80
C LYS A 20 -2.98 -8.95 -13.22
N TRP A 21 -2.35 -8.94 -12.05
CA TRP A 21 -1.92 -10.16 -11.35
C TRP A 21 -2.97 -10.71 -10.38
N ASN A 22 -4.22 -10.25 -10.49
CA ASN A 22 -5.33 -10.61 -9.62
C ASN A 22 -5.06 -10.44 -8.12
N VAL A 23 -4.33 -9.38 -7.75
CA VAL A 23 -4.13 -9.00 -6.35
C VAL A 23 -5.38 -8.27 -5.84
N HIS A 24 -5.83 -8.66 -4.66
CA HIS A 24 -7.00 -8.11 -3.99
C HIS A 24 -6.60 -7.36 -2.72
N ARG A 25 -7.51 -6.53 -2.20
CA ARG A 25 -7.34 -5.80 -0.94
C ARG A 25 -6.81 -6.70 0.19
N ILE A 26 -7.41 -7.87 0.33
CA ILE A 26 -7.06 -8.86 1.36
C ILE A 26 -5.59 -9.31 1.27
N HIS A 27 -5.03 -9.43 0.07
CA HIS A 27 -3.62 -9.80 -0.10
C HIS A 27 -2.70 -8.70 0.43
N ILE A 28 -2.98 -7.44 0.11
CA ILE A 28 -2.18 -6.31 0.59
C ILE A 28 -2.27 -6.20 2.12
N VAL A 29 -3.46 -6.29 2.69
CA VAL A 29 -3.66 -6.22 4.14
C VAL A 29 -2.90 -7.34 4.85
N HIS A 30 -2.91 -8.57 4.32
CA HIS A 30 -2.14 -9.68 4.90
C HIS A 30 -0.62 -9.52 4.77
N MET A 31 -0.12 -8.73 3.83
CA MET A 31 1.32 -8.44 3.73
C MET A 31 1.83 -7.49 4.82
N LEU A 32 0.95 -6.78 5.53
CA LEU A 32 1.35 -5.80 6.54
C LEU A 32 2.08 -6.44 7.73
N GLU A 33 1.55 -7.54 8.27
CA GLU A 33 2.11 -8.22 9.43
C GLU A 33 3.59 -8.63 9.25
N PRO A 34 3.97 -9.37 8.18
CA PRO A 34 5.37 -9.72 7.97
C PRO A 34 6.26 -8.49 7.73
N VAL A 35 5.72 -7.40 7.17
CA VAL A 35 6.47 -6.15 6.97
C VAL A 35 6.73 -5.46 8.30
N LEU A 36 5.73 -5.34 9.17
CA LEU A 36 5.91 -4.78 10.51
C LEU A 36 6.90 -5.61 11.34
N ALA A 37 6.91 -6.94 11.18
CA ALA A 37 7.89 -7.82 11.81
C ALA A 37 9.32 -7.48 11.38
N VAL A 38 9.57 -7.29 10.08
CA VAL A 38 10.89 -6.89 9.56
C VAL A 38 11.27 -5.48 10.00
N VAL A 39 10.33 -4.53 9.97
CA VAL A 39 10.57 -3.16 10.45
C VAL A 39 10.99 -3.18 11.93
N LYS A 40 10.31 -3.99 12.76
CA LYS A 40 10.66 -4.17 14.17
C LYS A 40 12.01 -4.86 14.37
N GLU A 41 12.38 -5.82 13.52
CA GLU A 41 13.69 -6.48 13.60
C GLU A 41 14.84 -5.53 13.22
N CYS A 42 14.60 -4.64 12.26
CA CYS A 42 15.61 -3.73 11.73
C CYS A 42 15.73 -2.41 12.48
N ASN A 43 14.74 -2.07 13.31
CA ASN A 43 14.72 -0.83 14.09
C ASN A 43 14.51 -1.20 15.56
N ASP A 44 15.46 -0.84 16.42
CA ASP A 44 15.28 -0.93 17.86
C ASP A 44 14.11 -0.02 18.26
N ASP A 45 13.11 -0.58 18.95
CA ASP A 45 11.91 0.10 19.45
C ASP A 45 11.09 0.83 18.37
N ILE A 46 10.35 0.05 17.56
CA ILE A 46 9.25 0.58 16.76
C ILE A 46 8.14 1.16 17.65
N ASP A 47 7.81 2.43 17.47
CA ASP A 47 6.72 3.10 18.17
C ASP A 47 5.38 2.96 17.43
N ASP A 48 4.30 3.33 18.14
CA ASP A 48 2.94 3.28 17.60
C ASP A 48 2.77 4.19 16.37
N GLU A 49 3.51 5.30 16.30
CA GLU A 49 3.50 6.20 15.14
C GLU A 49 4.02 5.49 13.89
N THR A 50 5.13 4.75 14.01
CA THR A 50 5.71 3.98 12.92
C THR A 50 4.77 2.86 12.48
N ILE A 51 4.17 2.12 13.43
CA ILE A 51 3.18 1.08 13.11
C ILE A 51 1.99 1.68 12.37
N GLN A 52 1.49 2.83 12.83
CA GLN A 52 0.35 3.52 12.23
C GLN A 52 0.68 4.04 10.82
N ALA A 53 1.89 4.55 10.60
CA ALA A 53 2.34 5.01 9.30
C ALA A 53 2.38 3.87 8.26
N TRP A 54 2.98 2.73 8.60
CA TRP A 54 2.99 1.54 7.75
C TRP A 54 1.59 0.99 7.50
N THR A 55 0.78 0.91 8.55
CA THR A 55 -0.62 0.48 8.44
C THR A 55 -1.39 1.37 7.47
N THR A 56 -1.27 2.68 7.61
CA THR A 56 -1.93 3.66 6.74
C THR A 56 -1.47 3.53 5.29
N LEU A 57 -0.16 3.35 5.05
CA LEU A 57 0.39 3.13 3.71
C LEU A 57 -0.22 1.89 3.04
N TYR A 58 -0.25 0.76 3.76
CA TYR A 58 -0.80 -0.49 3.22
C TYR A 58 -2.30 -0.39 2.95
N LEU A 59 -3.06 0.28 3.83
CA LEU A 59 -4.49 0.53 3.60
C LEU A 59 -4.73 1.42 2.38
N ILE A 60 -3.95 2.50 2.19
CA ILE A 60 -4.03 3.36 1.01
C ILE A 60 -3.80 2.55 -0.27
N ILE A 61 -2.79 1.67 -0.30
CA ILE A 61 -2.51 0.81 -1.47
C ILE A 61 -3.66 -0.18 -1.70
N ALA A 62 -4.19 -0.76 -0.62
CA ALA A 62 -5.29 -1.72 -0.70
C ALA A 62 -6.57 -1.07 -1.27
N ASP A 63 -6.92 0.12 -0.77
CA ASP A 63 -8.09 0.88 -1.23
C ASP A 63 -7.87 1.42 -2.66
N LEU A 64 -6.65 1.83 -2.99
CA LEU A 64 -6.27 2.22 -4.35
C LEU A 64 -6.55 1.08 -5.36
N ILE A 65 -6.20 -0.16 -5.03
CA ILE A 65 -6.46 -1.31 -5.90
C ILE A 65 -7.96 -1.52 -6.09
N GLU A 66 -8.77 -1.41 -5.04
CA GLU A 66 -10.22 -1.57 -5.14
C GLU A 66 -10.88 -0.47 -5.96
N ILE A 67 -10.51 0.79 -5.73
CA ILE A 67 -11.02 1.95 -6.48
C ILE A 67 -10.77 1.74 -7.98
N TYR A 68 -9.56 1.33 -8.36
CA TYR A 68 -9.20 1.14 -9.76
C TYR A 68 -9.79 -0.13 -10.38
N ARG A 69 -10.05 -1.16 -9.58
CA ARG A 69 -10.74 -2.38 -10.04
C ARG A 69 -12.21 -2.10 -10.35
N ASN A 70 -12.83 -1.19 -9.60
CA ASN A 70 -14.23 -0.81 -9.76
C ASN A 70 -14.44 0.38 -10.72
N LYS A 71 -13.37 1.06 -11.14
CA LYS A 71 -13.40 2.04 -12.23
C LYS A 71 -13.66 1.31 -13.55
N LYS A 72 -14.88 1.49 -14.07
CA LYS A 72 -15.26 1.09 -15.44
C LYS A 72 -14.56 1.96 -16.48
#